data_AF-A0A5P0YZ73-F1
#
_entry.id   AF-A0A5P0YZ73-F1
#
_cell.length_a   1.000
_cell.length_b   1.000
_cell.length_c   1.000
_cell.angle_alpha   90.00
_cell.angle_beta   90.00
_cell.angle_gamma   90.00
#
_symmetry.space_group_name_H-M   'P 1'
#
loop_
_entity.id
_entity.type
_entity.pdbx_description
1 polymer ?
#
loop_
_entity_poly.entity_id
_entity_poly.type
_entity_poly.pdbx_seq_one_letter_code
_entity_poly.pdbx_strand_id
1 'polypeptide(L)'
;MDTSWWLAVAAAVVLIAVAALADHRGRRPARRRPVPHGRLGPAPPGPLPQPRPGEVWWARTPYRDRPGTTVRRCVVLSAREETVVVAEISARRPEPPRPEVVLLPQGTVDDSRGMPLYLETDALVELPVWDFRRRCGRVSEGMWRTIRKVAG
;
A
#
# COMPACT_ATOMS: atom_id res chain seq x y z
N MET A 1 43.29 12.03 -7.98
CA MET A 1 42.06 11.20 -8.03
C MET A 1 40.90 12.15 -7.88
N ASP A 2 40.42 12.61 -9.03
CA ASP A 2 39.66 13.83 -9.23
C ASP A 2 38.26 13.72 -8.67
N THR A 3 37.87 14.60 -7.75
CA THR A 3 36.54 14.71 -7.10
C THR A 3 35.35 14.69 -8.08
N SER A 4 35.63 14.90 -9.38
CA SER A 4 34.70 14.84 -10.51
C SER A 4 34.00 13.49 -10.68
N TRP A 5 34.63 12.35 -10.37
CA TRP A 5 33.98 11.04 -10.60
C TRP A 5 32.83 10.77 -9.62
N TRP A 6 32.98 11.22 -8.36
CA TRP A 6 31.93 11.13 -7.35
C TRP A 6 30.70 11.98 -7.71
N LEU A 7 30.91 13.13 -8.35
CA LEU A 7 29.82 13.97 -8.84
C LEU A 7 29.05 13.29 -9.97
N ALA A 8 29.75 12.58 -10.87
CA ALA A 8 29.10 11.81 -11.93
C ALA A 8 28.25 10.66 -11.37
N VAL A 9 28.76 9.95 -10.35
CA VAL A 9 28.01 8.89 -9.67
C VAL A 9 26.80 9.45 -8.92
N ALA A 10 26.96 10.54 -8.18
CA ALA A 10 25.86 11.20 -7.48
C ALA A 10 24.78 11.69 -8.46
N ALA A 11 25.18 12.31 -9.58
CA ALA A 11 24.26 12.74 -10.62
C ALA A 11 23.51 11.56 -11.25
N ALA A 12 24.18 10.44 -11.52
CA ALA A 12 23.55 9.24 -12.04
C ALA A 12 22.53 8.65 -11.06
N VAL A 13 22.85 8.60 -9.76
CA VAL A 13 21.91 8.13 -8.72
C VAL A 13 20.69 9.05 -8.63
N VAL A 14 20.88 10.36 -8.68
CA VAL A 14 19.78 11.34 -8.69
C VAL A 14 18.92 11.16 -9.94
N LEU A 15 19.52 10.98 -11.12
CA LEU A 15 18.78 10.75 -12.36
C LEU A 15 17.99 9.44 -12.33
N ILE A 16 18.54 8.35 -11.78
CA ILE A 16 17.84 7.08 -11.59
C ILE A 16 16.69 7.25 -10.60
N ALA A 17 16.91 7.97 -9.50
CA ALA A 17 15.86 8.25 -8.51
C ALA A 17 14.73 9.11 -9.09
N VAL A 18 15.04 10.11 -9.92
CA VAL A 18 14.06 10.95 -10.62
C VAL A 18 13.36 10.20 -11.75
N ALA A 19 14.05 9.28 -12.44
CA ALA A 19 13.45 8.43 -13.45
C ALA A 19 12.49 7.41 -12.81
N ALA A 20 12.90 6.76 -11.72
CA ALA A 20 12.01 5.95 -10.87
C ALA A 20 10.83 6.82 -10.41
N LEU A 21 11.13 8.03 -9.93
CA LEU A 21 10.35 9.25 -9.64
C LEU A 21 9.17 9.57 -10.59
N ALA A 22 9.48 9.42 -11.88
CA ALA A 22 8.61 9.79 -12.99
C ALA A 22 7.89 8.56 -13.56
N ASP A 23 8.50 7.38 -13.48
CA ASP A 23 7.94 6.12 -14.00
C ASP A 23 6.68 5.67 -13.26
N HIS A 24 6.53 6.00 -11.97
CA HIS A 24 5.26 5.79 -11.26
C HIS A 24 4.18 6.81 -11.63
N ARG A 25 4.54 7.97 -12.19
CA ARG A 25 3.58 8.94 -12.74
C ARG A 25 3.16 8.61 -14.18
N GLY A 26 3.95 7.82 -14.92
CA GLY A 26 3.78 7.66 -16.37
C GLY A 26 3.16 6.36 -16.89
N ARG A 27 3.17 5.25 -16.14
CA ARG A 27 2.81 3.95 -16.74
C ARG A 27 1.33 3.61 -16.63
N ARG A 28 0.58 3.92 -17.70
CA ARG A 28 -0.49 3.00 -18.17
C ARG A 28 0.16 1.91 -19.03
N PRO A 29 0.04 0.63 -18.65
CA PRO A 29 0.00 -0.41 -19.66
C PRO A 29 -1.24 -1.29 -19.55
N ALA A 30 -1.68 -1.69 -20.73
CA ALA A 30 -2.85 -2.48 -21.02
C ALA A 30 -2.77 -3.92 -20.48
N ARG A 31 -3.97 -4.46 -20.25
CA ARG A 31 -4.40 -5.87 -20.31
C ARG A 31 -3.32 -6.94 -20.06
N ARG A 32 -3.42 -7.60 -18.89
CA ARG A 32 -3.38 -9.08 -18.76
C ARG A 32 -4.13 -9.50 -17.48
N ARG A 33 -4.87 -10.61 -17.58
CA ARG A 33 -6.00 -11.04 -16.72
C ARG A 33 -5.64 -11.22 -15.23
N PRO A 34 -6.51 -10.79 -14.30
CA PRO A 34 -6.42 -11.12 -12.88
C PRO A 34 -7.05 -12.48 -12.55
N VAL A 35 -6.44 -13.21 -11.62
CA VAL A 35 -7.00 -14.42 -10.97
C VAL A 35 -7.70 -13.96 -9.66
N PRO A 36 -8.85 -14.56 -9.27
CA PRO A 36 -9.98 -13.79 -8.76
C PRO A 36 -10.02 -13.74 -7.22
N HIS A 37 -9.91 -12.54 -6.65
CA HIS A 37 -10.50 -12.19 -5.35
C HIS A 37 -11.35 -10.92 -5.54
N GLY A 38 -12.54 -11.11 -6.09
CA GLY A 38 -13.55 -10.06 -6.27
C GLY A 38 -13.19 -9.03 -7.35
N ARG A 39 -14.01 -8.93 -8.39
CA ARG A 39 -13.91 -7.88 -9.41
C ARG A 39 -14.09 -6.51 -8.76
N LEU A 40 -13.01 -5.90 -8.28
CA LEU A 40 -12.95 -4.46 -8.13
C LEU A 40 -12.82 -3.91 -9.55
N GLY A 41 -13.96 -3.43 -10.07
CA GLY A 41 -14.05 -2.83 -11.39
C GLY A 41 -13.16 -1.58 -11.54
N PRO A 42 -13.25 -0.89 -12.68
CA PRO A 42 -12.61 0.42 -12.82
C PRO A 42 -12.95 1.33 -11.64
N ALA A 43 -12.07 2.30 -11.35
CA ALA A 43 -12.31 3.28 -10.31
C ALA A 43 -13.73 3.85 -10.46
N PRO A 44 -14.49 4.02 -9.37
CA PRO A 44 -15.83 4.61 -9.46
C PRO A 44 -15.72 6.00 -10.11
N PRO A 45 -16.69 6.39 -10.97
CA PRO A 45 -16.70 7.72 -11.56
C PRO A 45 -16.98 8.76 -10.48
N GLY A 46 -16.05 9.71 -10.31
CA GLY A 46 -16.14 10.80 -9.34
C GLY A 46 -15.00 10.78 -8.32
N PRO A 47 -14.77 11.90 -7.59
CA PRO A 47 -13.78 11.94 -6.53
C PRO A 47 -14.14 10.92 -5.44
N LEU A 48 -13.25 9.97 -5.19
CA LEU A 48 -13.36 9.15 -3.98
C LEU A 48 -13.16 10.06 -2.76
N PRO A 49 -13.94 9.87 -1.68
CA PRO A 49 -13.66 10.56 -0.43
C PRO A 49 -12.24 10.23 0.03
N GLN A 50 -11.53 11.23 0.55
CA GLN A 50 -10.16 11.07 1.01
C GLN A 50 -10.06 9.93 2.03
N PRO A 51 -9.19 8.93 1.83
CA PRO A 51 -8.99 7.85 2.78
C PRO A 51 -8.58 8.40 4.14
N ARG A 52 -9.17 7.87 5.23
CA ARG A 52 -8.88 8.36 6.60
C ARG A 52 -8.11 7.33 7.42
N PRO A 53 -7.29 7.76 8.39
CA PRO A 53 -6.59 6.85 9.30
C PRO A 53 -7.53 5.82 9.95
N GLY A 54 -7.09 4.56 9.98
CA GLY A 54 -7.85 3.41 10.49
C GLY A 54 -8.84 2.82 9.50
N GLU A 55 -9.08 3.43 8.34
CA GLU A 55 -9.92 2.85 7.30
C GLU A 55 -9.19 1.74 6.53
N VAL A 56 -9.96 0.76 6.07
CA VAL A 56 -9.46 -0.36 5.27
C VAL A 56 -9.95 -0.21 3.84
N TRP A 57 -9.02 -0.28 2.90
CA TRP A 57 -9.27 -0.02 1.50
C TRP A 57 -8.64 -1.08 0.60
N TRP A 58 -9.28 -1.32 -0.54
CA TRP A 58 -8.61 -1.89 -1.69
C TRP A 58 -7.89 -0.78 -2.45
N ALA A 59 -6.59 -0.91 -2.63
CA ALA A 59 -5.76 0.03 -3.38
C ALA A 59 -4.79 -0.72 -4.28
N ARG A 60 -4.33 -0.05 -5.33
CA ARG A 60 -3.23 -0.54 -6.16
C ARG A 60 -1.92 -0.30 -5.43
N THR A 61 -1.20 -1.36 -5.08
CA THR A 61 0.14 -1.28 -4.48
C THR A 61 1.19 -1.83 -5.45
N PRO A 62 2.41 -1.29 -5.45
CA PRO A 62 3.52 -1.90 -6.15
C PRO A 62 3.83 -3.29 -5.58
N TYR A 63 4.37 -4.19 -6.41
CA TYR A 63 5.02 -5.37 -5.85
C TYR A 63 6.33 -4.97 -5.18
N ARG A 64 6.66 -5.59 -4.04
CA ARG A 64 7.91 -5.33 -3.32
C ARG A 64 9.16 -5.73 -4.13
N ASP A 65 9.12 -6.91 -4.74
CA ASP A 65 10.32 -7.55 -5.31
C ASP A 65 10.36 -7.55 -6.85
N ARG A 66 9.35 -6.96 -7.50
CA ARG A 66 9.24 -6.99 -8.96
C ARG A 66 8.54 -5.75 -9.50
N PRO A 67 8.78 -5.38 -10.77
CA PRO A 67 8.02 -4.33 -11.41
C PRO A 67 6.52 -4.65 -11.48
N GLY A 68 5.72 -3.60 -11.45
CA GLY A 68 4.26 -3.65 -11.60
C GLY A 68 3.51 -3.48 -10.29
N THR A 69 2.19 -3.60 -10.38
CA THR A 69 1.29 -3.34 -9.26
C THR A 69 0.22 -4.42 -9.16
N THR A 70 -0.32 -4.60 -7.97
CA THR A 70 -1.49 -5.45 -7.72
C THR A 70 -2.50 -4.71 -6.84
N VAL A 71 -3.76 -5.12 -6.91
CA VAL A 71 -4.77 -4.59 -5.98
C VAL A 71 -4.70 -5.39 -4.69
N ARG A 72 -4.45 -4.71 -3.58
CA ARG A 72 -4.36 -5.30 -2.24
C ARG A 72 -5.24 -4.57 -1.27
N ARG A 73 -5.56 -5.27 -0.18
CA ARG A 73 -6.25 -4.68 0.96
C ARG A 73 -5.20 -4.02 1.84
N CYS A 74 -5.47 -2.82 2.32
CA CYS A 74 -4.53 -2.02 3.10
C CYS A 74 -5.25 -1.24 4.19
N VAL A 75 -4.58 -0.99 5.32
CA VAL A 75 -5.04 -0.07 6.37
C VAL A 75 -4.38 1.28 6.14
N VAL A 76 -5.17 2.34 6.15
CA VAL A 76 -4.67 3.72 6.10
C VAL A 76 -4.05 4.08 7.44
N LEU A 77 -2.76 4.42 7.43
CA LEU A 77 -2.04 4.86 8.62
C LEU A 77 -2.09 6.38 8.78
N SER A 78 -1.84 7.10 7.70
CA SER A 78 -1.96 8.54 7.62
C SER A 78 -2.39 8.96 6.22
N ALA A 79 -3.08 10.09 6.12
CA ALA A 79 -3.47 10.67 4.85
C ALA A 79 -3.07 12.15 4.84
N ARG A 80 -2.44 12.54 3.74
CA ARG A 80 -2.16 13.93 3.34
C ARG A 80 -3.03 14.24 2.12
N GLU A 81 -2.98 15.47 1.63
CA GLU A 81 -3.86 15.94 0.54
C GLU A 81 -3.84 15.02 -0.69
N GLU A 82 -2.66 14.59 -1.14
CA GLU A 82 -2.53 13.75 -2.34
C GLU A 82 -1.97 12.34 -2.08
N THR A 83 -1.34 12.12 -0.93
CA THR A 83 -0.67 10.86 -0.61
C THR A 83 -1.20 10.25 0.69
N VAL A 84 -1.17 8.92 0.74
CA VAL A 84 -1.70 8.13 1.85
C VAL A 84 -0.68 7.05 2.18
N VAL A 85 -0.23 7.03 3.43
CA VAL A 85 0.63 5.96 3.94
C VAL A 85 -0.25 4.81 4.40
N VAL A 86 0.04 3.62 3.90
CA VAL A 86 -0.72 2.41 4.21
C VAL A 86 0.17 1.26 4.65
N ALA A 87 -0.41 0.35 5.43
CA ALA A 87 0.15 -0.96 5.69
C ALA A 87 -0.66 -2.03 4.94
N GLU A 88 0.01 -2.97 4.29
CA GLU A 88 -0.66 -4.04 3.55
C GLU A 88 -1.30 -5.06 4.49
N ILE A 89 -2.46 -5.57 4.09
CA ILE A 89 -3.16 -6.67 4.75
C ILE A 89 -3.09 -7.91 3.87
N SER A 90 -2.58 -8.99 4.44
CA SER A 90 -2.57 -10.31 3.81
C SER A 90 -3.51 -11.27 4.53
N ALA A 91 -4.17 -12.14 3.78
CA ALA A 91 -4.92 -13.26 4.36
C ALA A 91 -4.03 -14.46 4.73
N ARG A 92 -2.77 -14.44 4.29
CA ARG A 92 -1.76 -15.45 4.61
C ARG A 92 -0.62 -14.81 5.39
N ARG A 93 -0.05 -15.56 6.33
CA ARG A 93 1.14 -15.10 7.03
C ARG A 93 2.26 -14.87 6.00
N PRO A 94 2.98 -13.74 6.06
CA PRO A 94 4.13 -13.52 5.21
C PRO A 94 5.19 -14.58 5.46
N GLU A 95 5.77 -15.10 4.38
CA GLU A 95 6.94 -15.96 4.41
C GLU A 95 8.12 -15.21 3.76
N PRO A 96 9.29 -15.13 4.40
CA PRO A 96 9.61 -15.70 5.72
C PRO A 96 8.88 -14.98 6.88
N PRO A 97 8.74 -15.63 8.07
CA PRO A 97 8.13 -14.99 9.23
C PRO A 97 8.86 -13.70 9.59
N ARG A 98 8.11 -12.59 9.65
CA ARG A 98 8.66 -11.29 10.03
C ARG A 98 8.22 -10.91 11.46
N PRO A 99 9.10 -10.26 12.24
CA PRO A 99 8.80 -9.90 13.64
C PRO A 99 7.70 -8.85 13.77
N GLU A 100 7.48 -8.03 12.74
CA GLU A 100 6.55 -6.88 12.75
C GLU A 100 5.26 -7.17 11.98
N VAL A 101 4.73 -8.38 12.17
CA VAL A 101 3.42 -8.75 11.62
C VAL A 101 2.39 -8.77 12.74
N VAL A 102 1.39 -7.91 12.66
CA VAL A 102 0.28 -7.87 13.62
C VAL A 102 -0.85 -8.76 13.12
N LEU A 103 -1.26 -9.73 13.95
CA LEU A 103 -2.47 -10.50 13.70
C LEU A 103 -3.69 -9.60 13.93
N LEU A 104 -4.56 -9.51 12.93
CA LEU A 104 -5.88 -8.91 13.00
C LEU A 104 -6.90 -10.02 13.30
N PRO A 105 -7.44 -10.11 14.53
CA PRO A 105 -8.45 -11.10 14.87
C PRO A 105 -9.70 -11.00 13.99
N GLN A 106 -10.49 -12.07 13.98
CA GLN A 106 -11.79 -12.06 13.32
C GLN A 106 -12.66 -10.90 13.84
N GLY A 107 -13.41 -10.25 12.94
CA GLY A 107 -14.24 -9.08 13.30
C GLY A 107 -13.48 -7.76 13.45
N THR A 108 -12.16 -7.74 13.23
CA THR A 108 -11.35 -6.50 13.32
C THR A 108 -11.64 -5.50 12.20
N VAL A 109 -12.04 -6.00 11.02
CA VAL A 109 -12.43 -5.17 9.89
C VAL A 109 -13.85 -5.56 9.49
N ASP A 110 -14.75 -4.57 9.44
CA ASP A 110 -16.19 -4.75 9.26
C ASP A 110 -16.60 -5.64 8.05
N ASP A 111 -15.79 -5.68 6.99
CA ASP A 111 -15.99 -6.51 5.77
C ASP A 111 -15.02 -7.70 5.71
N SER A 112 -14.79 -8.40 6.83
CA SER A 112 -13.99 -9.63 6.88
C SER A 112 -14.92 -10.82 7.10
N ARG A 113 -14.83 -11.82 6.21
CA ARG A 113 -15.62 -13.07 6.27
C ARG A 113 -15.22 -14.00 7.43
N GLY A 114 -14.87 -13.46 8.60
CA GLY A 114 -14.48 -14.25 9.77
C GLY A 114 -13.14 -14.97 9.62
N MET A 115 -12.20 -14.48 8.81
CA MET A 115 -10.83 -15.02 8.75
C MET A 115 -9.84 -14.09 9.46
N PRO A 116 -8.84 -14.63 10.18
CA PRO A 116 -7.73 -13.84 10.66
C PRO A 116 -6.95 -13.26 9.48
N LEU A 117 -6.54 -12.00 9.60
CA LEU A 117 -5.71 -11.31 8.62
C LEU A 117 -4.40 -10.88 9.27
N TYR A 118 -3.38 -10.65 8.46
CA TYR A 118 -2.05 -10.24 8.90
C TYR A 118 -1.79 -8.84 8.38
N LEU A 119 -1.39 -7.93 9.27
CA LEU A 119 -0.95 -6.58 8.92
C LEU A 119 0.58 -6.56 8.88
N GLU A 120 1.14 -6.17 7.75
CA GLU A 120 2.59 -6.01 7.56
C GLU A 120 2.97 -4.56 7.95
N THR A 121 3.55 -4.36 9.14
CA THR A 121 3.94 -3.02 9.62
C THR A 121 5.39 -2.64 9.28
N ASP A 122 6.21 -3.60 8.82
CA ASP A 122 7.60 -3.39 8.36
C ASP A 122 7.69 -2.83 6.93
N ALA A 123 6.58 -2.85 6.19
CA ALA A 123 6.53 -2.59 4.76
C ALA A 123 5.46 -1.55 4.44
N LEU A 124 5.61 -0.36 5.02
CA LEU A 124 4.71 0.75 4.74
C LEU A 124 4.86 1.22 3.28
N VAL A 125 3.74 1.54 2.65
CA VAL A 125 3.69 2.00 1.27
C VAL A 125 2.99 3.35 1.22
N GLU A 126 3.61 4.33 0.58
CA GLU A 126 2.96 5.59 0.24
C GLU A 126 2.27 5.45 -1.13
N LEU A 127 0.96 5.67 -1.13
CA LEU A 127 0.13 5.57 -2.33
C LEU A 127 -0.55 6.91 -2.60
N PRO A 128 -0.71 7.29 -3.87
CA PRO A 128 -1.55 8.43 -4.19
C PRO A 128 -3.04 8.10 -3.98
N VAL A 129 -3.85 9.11 -3.66
CA VAL A 129 -5.30 8.93 -3.40
C VAL A 129 -6.02 8.27 -4.59
N TRP A 130 -5.60 8.51 -5.84
CA TRP A 130 -6.23 7.93 -7.04
C TRP A 130 -5.97 6.43 -7.26
N ASP A 131 -5.06 5.82 -6.48
CA ASP A 131 -4.85 4.37 -6.50
C ASP A 131 -5.81 3.59 -5.59
N PHE A 132 -6.54 4.30 -4.73
CA PHE A 132 -7.62 3.73 -3.93
C PHE A 132 -8.82 3.40 -4.84
N ARG A 133 -9.51 2.30 -4.51
CA ARG A 133 -10.61 1.76 -5.33
C ARG A 133 -11.92 1.66 -4.56
N ARG A 134 -11.91 0.89 -3.47
CA ARG A 134 -13.11 0.63 -2.66
C ARG A 134 -12.73 0.60 -1.20
N ARG A 135 -13.48 1.34 -0.38
CA ARG A 135 -13.44 1.18 1.07
C ARG A 135 -14.10 -0.13 1.46
N CYS A 136 -13.37 -0.94 2.21
CA CYS A 136 -13.86 -2.21 2.76
C CYS A 136 -14.49 -2.02 4.13
N GLY A 137 -14.00 -1.07 4.92
CA GLY A 137 -14.50 -0.90 6.28
C GLY A 137 -13.53 -0.07 7.10
N ARG A 138 -13.55 -0.28 8.41
CA ARG A 138 -12.64 0.34 9.35
C ARG A 138 -12.10 -0.70 10.32
N VAL A 139 -10.90 -0.44 10.85
CA VAL A 139 -10.32 -1.21 11.95
C VAL A 139 -10.99 -0.79 13.26
N SER A 140 -11.35 -1.74 14.13
CA SER A 140 -11.88 -1.42 15.46
C SER A 140 -10.98 -0.47 16.25
N GLU A 141 -11.54 0.40 17.09
CA GLU A 141 -10.75 1.42 17.80
C GLU A 141 -9.63 0.84 18.66
N GLY A 142 -9.89 -0.29 19.33
CA GLY A 142 -8.90 -0.98 20.15
C GLY A 142 -7.71 -1.45 19.33
N MET A 143 -7.97 -2.05 18.16
CA MET A 143 -6.91 -2.49 17.26
C MET A 143 -6.19 -1.30 16.62
N TRP A 144 -6.92 -0.25 16.23
CA TRP A 144 -6.33 0.95 15.67
C TRP A 144 -5.30 1.58 16.62
N ARG A 145 -5.60 1.63 17.93
CA ARG A 145 -4.64 2.07 18.95
C ARG A 145 -3.38 1.21 18.98
N THR A 146 -3.50 -0.10 18.82
CA THR A 146 -2.35 -1.02 18.73
C THR A 146 -1.53 -0.76 17.47
N ILE A 147 -2.18 -0.67 16.30
CA ILE A 147 -1.52 -0.40 15.01
C ILE A 147 -0.71 0.90 15.08
N ARG A 148 -1.28 1.98 15.63
CA ARG A 148 -0.55 3.24 15.77
C ARG A 148 0.68 3.16 16.67
N LYS A 149 0.71 2.24 17.65
CA LYS A 149 1.85 2.07 18.54
C LYS A 149 3.00 1.30 17.89
N VAL A 150 2.71 0.48 16.88
CA VAL A 150 3.71 -0.35 16.21
C VAL A 150 4.17 0.24 14.88
N ALA A 151 3.37 1.13 14.27
CA ALA A 151 3.65 1.75 12.97
C ALA A 151 4.08 3.21 13.09
N GLY A 152 4.31 3.72 14.30
CA GLY A 152 4.82 5.07 14.59
C GLY A 152 6.01 4.99 15.53
#